data_AF-A0AAX3W1P1-F1
#
_entry.id   AF-A0AAX3W1P1-F1
#
_cell.length_a   1.000
_cell.length_b   1.000
_cell.length_c   1.000
_cell.angle_alpha   90.00
_cell.angle_beta   90.00
_cell.angle_gamma   90.00
#
_symmetry.space_group_name_H-M   'P 1'
#
loop_
_entity.id
_entity.type
_entity.pdbx_description
1 polymer ?
#
loop_
_entity_poly.entity_id
_entity_poly.type
_entity_poly.pdbx_seq_one_letter_code
_entity_poly.pdbx_strand_id
1 'polypeptide(L)'
;MFKYMKLRILRLQLFIAFILLTIIALLHLYNAYQTYGIYVLLENTPYTRSLLFDGFSALQTVYLLIMPLAVSIGVSDIFIQDRKQHLLHHAYMYHVNKSVDIKVILYSSIIASLLVIIPLLMNLIGEFLILPNISPERYTNNLIGIHSSNTLSVPLYYTMPLLYILLYILLAGIWGAIMNIFGITLSIYTNNRILAMIGPFIFQILLIILTNLSYKPYVVPPIYFLTGRTEFMYFEFLPIVLTFILFISLSIYFYIRGMRKYELD
;
A
#
# COMPACT_ATOMS: atom_id res chain seq x y z
N MET A 1 -16.79 -12.76 -18.31
CA MET A 1 -15.71 -12.33 -17.40
C MET A 1 -16.16 -11.20 -16.45
N PHE A 2 -16.51 -10.00 -16.94
CA PHE A 2 -16.94 -8.86 -16.09
C PHE A 2 -18.12 -9.13 -15.13
N LYS A 3 -19.18 -9.81 -15.60
CA LYS A 3 -20.36 -10.15 -14.75
C LYS A 3 -20.01 -11.12 -13.61
N TYR A 4 -19.06 -12.01 -13.85
CA TYR A 4 -18.55 -12.99 -12.87
C TYR A 4 -17.64 -12.33 -11.81
N MET A 5 -16.92 -11.28 -12.21
CA MET A 5 -16.01 -10.54 -11.33
C MET A 5 -16.74 -9.56 -10.41
N LYS A 6 -17.87 -8.97 -10.85
CA LYS A 6 -18.75 -8.17 -9.99
C LYS A 6 -19.26 -8.94 -8.76
N LEU A 7 -19.62 -10.21 -8.92
CA LEU A 7 -20.05 -11.09 -7.82
C LEU A 7 -18.92 -11.39 -6.81
N ARG A 8 -17.65 -11.33 -7.23
CA ARG A 8 -16.47 -11.60 -6.38
C ARG A 8 -16.00 -10.37 -5.61
N ILE A 9 -16.17 -9.17 -6.17
CA ILE A 9 -15.91 -7.89 -5.47
C ILE A 9 -16.80 -7.73 -4.24
N LEU A 10 -17.96 -8.40 -4.22
CA LEU A 10 -18.91 -8.33 -3.11
C LEU A 10 -18.58 -9.29 -1.94
N ARG A 11 -17.38 -9.88 -1.89
CA ARG A 11 -17.00 -10.74 -0.76
C ARG A 11 -16.73 -9.91 0.49
N LEU A 12 -17.24 -10.42 1.62
CA LEU A 12 -17.12 -9.82 2.94
C LEU A 12 -15.67 -9.43 3.31
N GLN A 13 -14.69 -10.22 2.87
CA GLN A 13 -13.27 -9.98 3.13
C GLN A 13 -12.76 -8.65 2.57
N LEU A 14 -13.15 -8.32 1.33
CA LEU A 14 -12.78 -7.04 0.72
C LEU A 14 -13.40 -5.88 1.49
N PHE A 15 -14.67 -6.01 1.86
CA PHE A 15 -15.37 -5.00 2.66
C PHE A 15 -14.76 -4.82 4.05
N ILE A 16 -14.40 -5.90 4.74
CA ILE A 16 -13.71 -5.83 6.04
C ILE A 16 -12.39 -5.07 5.89
N ALA A 17 -11.57 -5.43 4.90
CA ALA A 17 -10.29 -4.76 4.67
C ALA A 17 -10.48 -3.26 4.33
N PHE A 18 -11.48 -2.95 3.50
CA PHE A 18 -11.81 -1.56 3.13
C PHE A 18 -12.29 -0.75 4.34
N ILE A 19 -13.22 -1.30 5.12
CA ILE A 19 -13.75 -0.69 6.34
C ILE A 19 -12.61 -0.45 7.33
N LEU A 20 -11.72 -1.43 7.52
CA LEU A 20 -10.59 -1.30 8.44
C LEU A 20 -9.67 -0.13 8.06
N LEU A 21 -9.25 -0.05 6.79
CA LEU A 21 -8.41 1.06 6.32
C LEU A 21 -9.15 2.41 6.39
N THR A 22 -10.44 2.41 6.08
CA THR A 22 -11.28 3.63 6.15
C THR A 22 -11.48 4.09 7.59
N ILE A 23 -11.66 3.19 8.56
CA ILE A 23 -11.75 3.53 9.99
C ILE A 23 -10.46 4.20 10.44
N ILE A 24 -9.29 3.68 10.08
CA ILE A 24 -8.00 4.31 10.43
C ILE A 24 -7.93 5.73 9.83
N ALA A 25 -8.31 5.89 8.56
CA ALA A 25 -8.36 7.18 7.89
C ALA A 25 -9.32 8.19 8.55
N LEU A 26 -10.50 7.73 9.01
CA LEU A 26 -11.48 8.55 9.72
C LEU A 26 -11.05 8.89 11.15
N LEU A 27 -10.44 7.95 11.87
CA LEU A 27 -9.85 8.20 13.19
C LEU A 27 -8.73 9.24 13.12
N HIS A 28 -7.93 9.19 12.04
CA HIS A 28 -6.89 10.17 11.78
C HIS A 28 -7.48 11.57 11.61
N LEU A 29 -8.51 11.68 10.76
CA LEU A 29 -9.23 12.92 10.53
C LEU A 29 -9.91 13.45 11.80
N TYR A 30 -10.49 12.58 12.61
CA TYR A 30 -11.06 12.93 13.91
C TYR A 30 -9.98 13.51 14.86
N ASN A 31 -8.79 12.89 14.89
CA ASN A 31 -7.68 13.40 15.69
C ASN A 31 -7.20 14.77 15.18
N ALA A 32 -7.11 14.95 13.86
CA ALA A 32 -6.75 16.21 13.24
C ALA A 32 -7.76 17.32 13.59
N TYR A 33 -9.06 17.02 13.59
CA TYR A 33 -10.11 17.95 14.01
C TYR A 33 -9.98 18.37 15.49
N GLN A 34 -9.72 17.41 16.39
CA GLN A 34 -9.59 17.68 17.82
C GLN A 34 -8.33 18.47 18.16
N THR A 35 -7.22 18.16 17.50
CA THR A 35 -5.91 18.73 17.82
C THR A 35 -5.67 20.07 17.12
N TYR A 36 -6.11 20.18 15.86
CA TYR A 36 -5.80 21.30 14.96
C TYR A 36 -7.06 21.99 14.41
N GLY A 37 -8.20 21.84 15.09
CA GLY A 37 -9.39 22.63 14.82
C GLY A 37 -9.10 24.14 14.81
N ILE A 38 -10.13 24.95 14.57
CA ILE A 38 -10.14 26.38 14.11
C ILE A 38 -9.05 27.33 14.68
N TYR A 39 -8.36 27.01 15.77
CA TYR A 39 -7.48 27.90 16.52
C TYR A 39 -5.96 27.79 16.22
N VAL A 40 -5.47 26.88 15.34
CA VAL A 40 -4.03 26.74 15.04
C VAL A 40 -3.76 26.70 13.52
N LEU A 41 -4.03 27.82 12.84
CA LEU A 41 -4.31 27.86 11.40
C LEU A 41 -3.11 28.00 10.44
N LEU A 42 -1.93 28.47 10.86
CA LEU A 42 -0.88 28.80 9.88
C LEU A 42 0.09 27.65 9.53
N GLU A 43 0.25 26.64 10.39
CA GLU A 43 1.20 25.54 10.16
C GLU A 43 0.51 24.21 9.81
N ASN A 44 -0.78 24.08 10.15
CA ASN A 44 -1.56 22.86 9.97
C ASN A 44 -2.48 23.00 8.76
N THR A 45 -2.04 22.43 7.65
CA THR A 45 -2.76 22.43 6.38
C THR A 45 -3.01 20.99 5.96
N PRO A 46 -3.94 20.72 5.03
CA PRO A 46 -4.09 19.39 4.44
C PRO A 46 -2.76 18.87 3.87
N TYR A 47 -1.86 19.77 3.47
CA TYR A 47 -0.57 19.41 2.89
C TYR A 47 0.49 18.97 3.89
N THR A 48 0.33 19.33 5.16
CA THR A 48 1.25 18.99 6.24
C THR A 48 0.69 17.91 7.16
N ARG A 49 -0.63 17.75 7.17
CA ARG A 49 -1.37 16.84 8.05
C ARG A 49 -2.04 15.66 7.37
N SER A 50 -1.99 15.53 6.04
CA SER A 50 -2.54 14.32 5.40
C SER A 50 -1.95 13.05 6.00
N LEU A 51 -2.69 11.95 6.03
CA LEU A 51 -2.29 10.74 6.74
C LEU A 51 -0.90 10.22 6.32
N LEU A 52 -0.51 10.34 5.05
CA LEU A 52 0.84 9.96 4.59
C LEU A 52 1.93 10.99 4.93
N PHE A 53 1.57 12.17 5.41
CA PHE A 53 2.44 13.30 5.73
C PHE A 53 2.36 13.70 7.21
N ASP A 54 1.54 13.09 8.04
CA ASP A 54 1.54 13.36 9.48
C ASP A 54 2.55 12.46 10.20
N GLY A 55 3.83 12.85 10.13
CA GLY A 55 4.97 12.04 10.59
C GLY A 55 4.97 11.65 12.08
N PHE A 56 4.22 12.37 12.91
CA PHE A 56 4.08 12.07 14.34
C PHE A 56 2.84 11.21 14.65
N SER A 57 2.05 10.87 13.64
CA SER A 57 0.80 10.15 13.80
C SER A 57 1.03 8.66 13.96
N ALA A 58 0.66 8.12 15.13
CA ALA A 58 0.61 6.67 15.32
C ALA A 58 -0.32 6.00 14.28
N LEU A 59 -1.37 6.70 13.84
CA LEU A 59 -2.34 6.19 12.87
C LEU A 59 -1.76 6.05 11.47
N GLN A 60 -0.84 6.93 11.06
CA GLN A 60 -0.07 6.77 9.82
C GLN A 60 0.73 5.45 9.86
N THR A 61 1.47 5.24 10.96
CA THR A 61 2.28 4.03 11.14
C THR A 61 1.41 2.78 11.09
N VAL A 62 0.29 2.78 11.82
CA VAL A 62 -0.66 1.65 11.85
C VAL A 62 -1.25 1.38 10.45
N TYR A 63 -1.64 2.43 9.71
CA TYR A 63 -2.17 2.30 8.35
C TYR A 63 -1.17 1.59 7.42
N LEU A 64 0.06 2.11 7.36
CA LEU A 64 1.13 1.58 6.49
C LEU A 64 1.60 0.19 6.91
N LEU A 65 1.54 -0.12 8.21
CA LEU A 65 1.90 -1.44 8.74
C LEU A 65 0.86 -2.50 8.40
N ILE A 66 -0.43 -2.19 8.55
CA ILE A 66 -1.53 -3.15 8.31
C ILE A 66 -1.89 -3.25 6.83
N MET A 67 -1.61 -2.23 6.01
CA MET A 67 -1.94 -2.19 4.59
C MET A 67 -1.56 -3.48 3.80
N PRO A 68 -0.33 -4.05 3.90
CA PRO A 68 0.00 -5.30 3.20
C PRO A 68 -0.89 -6.48 3.61
N LEU A 69 -1.27 -6.53 4.88
CA LEU A 69 -2.17 -7.56 5.42
C LEU A 69 -3.60 -7.33 4.91
N ALA A 70 -4.09 -6.09 4.97
CA ALA A 70 -5.43 -5.72 4.50
C ALA A 70 -5.61 -6.04 3.01
N VAL A 71 -4.61 -5.73 2.18
CA VAL A 71 -4.60 -6.10 0.76
C VAL A 71 -4.66 -7.62 0.58
N SER A 72 -3.87 -8.36 1.35
CA SER A 72 -3.75 -9.81 1.19
C SER A 72 -5.02 -10.54 1.63
N ILE A 73 -5.63 -10.11 2.73
CA ILE A 73 -6.91 -10.65 3.22
C ILE A 73 -8.06 -10.20 2.33
N GLY A 74 -8.07 -8.93 1.92
CA GLY A 74 -9.17 -8.34 1.17
C GLY A 74 -9.22 -8.76 -0.29
N VAL A 75 -8.06 -8.96 -0.93
CA VAL A 75 -7.97 -9.19 -2.38
C VAL A 75 -7.29 -10.51 -2.71
N SER A 76 -6.06 -10.73 -2.24
CA SER A 76 -5.30 -11.94 -2.59
C SER A 76 -6.06 -13.21 -2.18
N ASP A 77 -6.68 -13.21 -1.00
CA ASP A 77 -7.44 -14.35 -0.49
C ASP A 77 -8.62 -14.77 -1.36
N ILE A 78 -9.34 -13.81 -1.97
CA ILE A 78 -10.43 -14.11 -2.89
C ILE A 78 -9.90 -14.98 -4.03
N PHE A 79 -8.75 -14.61 -4.58
CA PHE A 79 -8.08 -15.37 -5.63
C PHE A 79 -7.62 -16.75 -5.13
N ILE A 80 -7.07 -16.84 -3.93
CA ILE A 80 -6.58 -18.10 -3.33
C ILE A 80 -7.72 -19.09 -3.14
N GLN A 81 -8.86 -18.64 -2.60
CA GLN A 81 -10.05 -19.48 -2.40
C GLN A 81 -10.63 -19.96 -3.73
N ASP A 82 -10.71 -19.08 -4.74
CA ASP A 82 -11.25 -19.42 -6.05
C ASP A 82 -10.42 -20.53 -6.74
N ARG A 83 -9.11 -20.59 -6.47
CA ARG A 83 -8.28 -21.74 -6.88
C ARG A 83 -8.59 -23.00 -6.10
N LYS A 84 -8.66 -22.94 -4.77
CA LYS A 84 -8.85 -24.12 -3.93
C LYS A 84 -10.21 -24.80 -4.10
N GLN A 85 -11.26 -24.05 -4.43
CA GLN A 85 -12.62 -24.59 -4.54
C GLN A 85 -12.92 -25.29 -5.88
N HIS A 86 -11.93 -25.52 -6.75
CA HIS A 86 -12.14 -26.06 -8.11
C HIS A 86 -13.19 -25.31 -8.97
N LEU A 87 -13.67 -24.14 -8.53
CA LEU A 87 -14.51 -23.23 -9.31
C LEU A 87 -13.79 -22.76 -10.58
N LEU A 88 -12.46 -22.67 -10.51
CA LEU A 88 -11.61 -22.50 -11.68
C LEU A 88 -11.59 -23.75 -12.57
N HIS A 89 -11.69 -24.98 -12.03
CA HIS A 89 -11.73 -26.22 -12.81
C HIS A 89 -12.97 -26.32 -13.72
N HIS A 90 -14.15 -25.88 -13.23
CA HIS A 90 -15.36 -25.77 -14.07
C HIS A 90 -15.29 -24.66 -15.13
N ALA A 91 -14.55 -23.58 -14.86
CA ALA A 91 -14.32 -22.51 -15.84
C ALA A 91 -13.19 -22.84 -16.85
N TYR A 92 -12.19 -23.63 -16.44
CA TYR A 92 -11.02 -24.05 -17.24
C TYR A 92 -11.26 -25.32 -18.06
N MET A 93 -12.33 -26.10 -17.81
CA MET A 93 -12.75 -27.21 -18.68
C MET A 93 -12.96 -26.79 -20.16
N TYR A 94 -13.03 -25.49 -20.46
CA TYR A 94 -13.14 -24.93 -21.81
C TYR A 94 -11.91 -24.14 -22.29
N HIS A 95 -10.84 -23.99 -21.50
CA HIS A 95 -9.65 -23.23 -21.90
C HIS A 95 -8.34 -24.01 -21.70
N VAL A 96 -7.60 -24.16 -22.80
CA VAL A 96 -6.40 -24.98 -23.00
C VAL A 96 -5.18 -24.54 -22.16
N ASN A 97 -5.18 -23.36 -21.54
CA ASN A 97 -4.04 -22.85 -20.78
C ASN A 97 -4.21 -22.99 -19.26
N LYS A 98 -3.41 -23.88 -18.66
CA LYS A 98 -3.28 -24.11 -17.20
C LYS A 98 -2.49 -23.00 -16.46
N SER A 99 -1.90 -22.04 -17.17
CA SER A 99 -1.25 -20.90 -16.53
C SER A 99 -2.30 -20.06 -15.82
N VAL A 100 -2.11 -19.79 -14.52
CA VAL A 100 -2.89 -18.77 -13.80
C VAL A 100 -3.03 -17.54 -14.70
N ASP A 101 -4.26 -17.22 -15.12
CA ASP A 101 -4.49 -16.15 -16.09
C ASP A 101 -3.96 -14.83 -15.50
N ILE A 102 -2.83 -14.38 -16.04
CA ILE A 102 -2.12 -13.16 -15.64
C ILE A 102 -3.09 -11.97 -15.64
N LYS A 103 -4.12 -11.98 -16.50
CA LYS A 103 -5.17 -10.95 -16.52
C LYS A 103 -5.93 -10.85 -15.21
N VAL A 104 -6.17 -11.96 -14.53
CA VAL A 104 -6.85 -11.99 -13.23
C VAL A 104 -5.95 -11.42 -12.14
N ILE A 105 -4.65 -11.72 -12.17
CA ILE A 105 -3.66 -11.11 -11.26
C ILE A 105 -3.61 -9.59 -11.48
N LEU A 106 -3.52 -9.14 -12.73
CA LEU A 106 -3.48 -7.71 -13.05
C LEU A 106 -4.76 -6.99 -12.60
N TYR A 107 -5.93 -7.58 -12.83
CA TYR A 107 -7.19 -7.00 -12.38
C TYR A 107 -7.30 -6.94 -10.86
N SER A 108 -6.92 -8.02 -10.15
CA SER A 108 -6.92 -8.01 -8.69
C SER A 108 -5.93 -6.99 -8.14
N SER A 109 -4.80 -6.76 -8.80
CA SER A 109 -3.85 -5.71 -8.44
C SER A 109 -4.45 -4.31 -8.57
N ILE A 110 -5.26 -4.03 -9.59
CA ILE A 110 -5.99 -2.75 -9.69
C ILE A 110 -6.95 -2.58 -8.51
N ILE A 111 -7.69 -3.63 -8.14
CA ILE A 111 -8.56 -3.60 -6.95
C ILE A 111 -7.75 -3.34 -5.68
N ALA A 112 -6.61 -4.00 -5.52
CA ALA A 112 -5.72 -3.81 -4.38
C ALA A 112 -5.17 -2.37 -4.30
N SER A 113 -4.82 -1.76 -5.43
CA SER A 113 -4.44 -0.34 -5.47
C SER A 113 -5.58 0.55 -5.03
N LEU A 114 -6.80 0.33 -5.54
CA LEU A 114 -7.98 1.12 -5.18
C LEU A 114 -8.35 0.95 -3.70
N LEU A 115 -8.21 -0.26 -3.15
CA LEU A 115 -8.44 -0.56 -1.74
C LEU A 115 -7.58 0.33 -0.81
N VAL A 116 -6.35 0.66 -1.24
CA VAL A 116 -5.43 1.53 -0.50
C VAL A 116 -5.66 3.01 -0.81
N ILE A 117 -5.89 3.35 -2.09
CA ILE A 117 -6.03 4.74 -2.54
C ILE A 117 -7.31 5.39 -1.98
N ILE A 118 -8.45 4.69 -2.01
CA ILE A 118 -9.74 5.29 -1.67
C ILE A 118 -9.77 5.81 -0.20
N PRO A 119 -9.36 5.03 0.82
CA PRO A 119 -9.30 5.54 2.20
C PRO A 119 -8.38 6.75 2.36
N LEU A 120 -7.23 6.77 1.67
CA LEU A 120 -6.29 7.89 1.70
C LEU A 120 -6.88 9.15 1.06
N LEU A 121 -7.58 9.02 -0.07
CA LEU A 121 -8.28 10.14 -0.69
C LEU A 121 -9.41 10.66 0.20
N MET A 122 -10.15 9.77 0.88
CA MET A 122 -11.18 10.18 1.84
C MET A 122 -10.59 11.00 3.00
N ASN A 123 -9.45 10.56 3.56
CA ASN A 123 -8.75 11.34 4.57
C ASN A 123 -8.30 12.70 4.03
N LEU A 124 -7.65 12.76 2.86
CA LEU A 124 -7.17 14.02 2.27
C LEU A 124 -8.32 15.00 2.00
N ILE A 125 -9.40 14.53 1.35
CA ILE A 125 -10.59 15.35 1.07
C ILE A 125 -11.20 15.85 2.38
N GLY A 126 -11.30 14.98 3.38
CA GLY A 126 -11.85 15.35 4.67
C GLY A 126 -11.00 16.38 5.42
N GLU A 127 -9.68 16.36 5.27
CA GLU A 127 -8.81 17.41 5.80
C GLU A 127 -9.01 18.76 5.11
N PHE A 128 -9.26 18.78 3.79
CA PHE A 128 -9.66 20.02 3.10
C PHE A 128 -10.98 20.62 3.62
N LEU A 129 -11.83 19.83 4.26
CA LEU A 129 -13.08 20.32 4.87
C LEU A 129 -12.87 20.90 6.27
N ILE A 130 -11.76 20.56 6.94
CA ILE A 130 -11.52 20.89 8.36
C ILE A 130 -10.40 21.92 8.51
N LEU A 131 -9.35 21.80 7.70
CA LEU A 131 -8.13 22.59 7.79
C LEU A 131 -8.11 23.69 6.72
N PRO A 132 -7.43 24.82 6.99
CA PRO A 132 -7.28 25.88 6.01
C PRO A 132 -6.43 25.42 4.82
N ASN A 133 -6.91 25.71 3.61
CA ASN A 133 -6.19 25.45 2.39
C ASN A 133 -5.14 26.55 2.13
N ILE A 134 -4.04 26.51 2.88
CA ILE A 134 -2.89 27.39 2.71
C ILE A 134 -1.76 26.56 2.11
N SER A 135 -1.10 27.08 1.07
CA SER A 135 0.03 26.38 0.46
C SER A 135 1.22 26.37 1.42
N PRO A 136 2.01 25.28 1.46
CA PRO A 136 3.18 25.22 2.32
C PRO A 136 4.21 26.26 1.89
N GLU A 137 4.82 26.96 2.85
CA GLU A 137 5.89 27.92 2.62
C GLU A 137 7.19 27.44 3.29
N ARG A 138 8.33 27.63 2.62
CA ARG A 138 9.63 27.12 3.10
C ARG A 138 10.05 27.67 4.46
N TYR A 139 9.75 28.94 4.74
CA TYR A 139 10.21 29.61 5.95
C TYR A 139 9.44 29.15 7.19
N THR A 140 8.13 28.98 7.07
CA THR A 140 7.21 28.52 8.12
C THR A 140 7.26 26.99 8.28
N ASN A 141 7.44 26.24 7.19
CA ASN A 141 7.44 24.78 7.21
C ASN A 141 8.85 24.17 7.34
N ASN A 142 9.88 24.95 7.67
CA ASN A 142 11.24 24.41 7.85
C ASN A 142 11.33 23.34 8.95
N LEU A 143 10.45 23.41 9.96
CA LEU A 143 10.34 22.43 11.04
C LEU A 143 9.65 21.13 10.62
N ILE A 144 9.10 21.07 9.40
CA ILE A 144 8.28 19.94 8.92
C ILE A 144 9.16 18.81 8.38
N GLY A 145 10.47 18.99 8.28
CA GLY A 145 11.41 17.91 7.91
C GLY A 145 11.38 17.56 6.41
N ILE A 146 10.75 18.39 5.57
CA ILE A 146 10.73 18.23 4.11
C ILE A 146 12.01 18.86 3.55
N HIS A 147 13.07 18.07 3.56
CA HIS A 147 14.38 18.43 3.03
C HIS A 147 14.68 17.64 1.74
N SER A 148 15.59 18.19 0.93
CA SER A 148 15.99 17.62 -0.37
C SER A 148 16.59 16.22 -0.25
N SER A 149 17.04 15.86 0.95
CA SER A 149 17.60 14.57 1.29
C SER A 149 16.54 13.53 1.69
N ASN A 150 15.30 13.92 1.95
CA ASN A 150 14.32 13.12 2.71
C ASN A 150 12.97 12.95 2.00
N THR A 151 12.83 13.44 0.76
CA THR A 151 11.55 13.45 0.05
C THR A 151 11.74 13.29 -1.47
N LEU A 152 10.71 12.84 -2.20
CA LEU A 152 10.76 12.64 -3.66
C LEU A 152 11.22 13.90 -4.41
N SER A 153 10.67 15.06 -4.06
CA SER A 153 11.02 16.35 -4.69
C SER A 153 10.52 17.52 -3.87
N VAL A 154 11.44 18.18 -3.17
CA VAL A 154 11.15 19.41 -2.42
C VAL A 154 10.60 20.53 -3.31
N PRO A 155 11.16 20.83 -4.49
CA PRO A 155 10.58 21.84 -5.37
C PRO A 155 9.14 21.54 -5.75
N LEU A 156 8.80 20.28 -6.00
CA LEU A 156 7.44 19.89 -6.36
C LEU A 156 6.46 20.07 -5.20
N TYR A 157 6.87 19.76 -3.97
CA TYR A 157 6.05 19.99 -2.77
C TYR A 157 5.67 21.47 -2.59
N TYR A 158 6.62 22.39 -2.76
CA TYR A 158 6.36 23.82 -2.57
C TYR A 158 5.71 24.52 -3.77
N THR A 159 5.76 23.93 -4.97
CA THR A 159 5.15 24.51 -6.19
C THR A 159 3.77 23.93 -6.51
N MET A 160 3.59 22.63 -6.31
CA MET A 160 2.35 21.90 -6.60
C MET A 160 2.05 20.89 -5.48
N PRO A 161 1.73 21.36 -4.25
CA PRO A 161 1.60 20.51 -3.06
C PRO A 161 0.51 19.43 -3.20
N LEU A 162 -0.61 19.75 -3.85
CA LEU A 162 -1.67 18.76 -4.08
C LEU A 162 -1.20 17.62 -4.98
N LEU A 163 -0.52 17.95 -6.09
CA LEU A 163 0.03 16.96 -7.01
C LEU A 163 1.06 16.07 -6.29
N TYR A 164 1.90 16.69 -5.45
CA TYR A 164 2.89 15.98 -4.65
C TYR A 164 2.25 14.90 -3.76
N ILE A 165 1.18 15.23 -3.04
CA ILE A 165 0.48 14.28 -2.18
C ILE A 165 -0.21 13.19 -2.99
N LEU A 166 -0.85 13.56 -4.10
CA LEU A 166 -1.48 12.58 -4.99
C LEU A 166 -0.47 11.57 -5.55
N LEU A 167 0.77 11.98 -5.81
CA LEU A 167 1.84 11.06 -6.21
C LEU A 167 2.19 10.06 -5.11
N TYR A 168 2.23 10.47 -3.84
CA TYR A 168 2.44 9.55 -2.71
C TYR A 168 1.26 8.60 -2.50
N ILE A 169 0.03 9.08 -2.65
CA ILE A 169 -1.17 8.22 -2.60
C ILE A 169 -1.13 7.19 -3.73
N LEU A 170 -0.75 7.60 -4.94
CA LEU A 170 -0.59 6.72 -6.09
C LEU A 170 0.55 5.72 -5.86
N LEU A 171 1.67 6.14 -5.28
CA LEU A 171 2.78 5.26 -4.91
C LEU A 171 2.34 4.19 -3.88
N ALA A 172 1.56 4.58 -2.87
CA ALA A 172 0.96 3.63 -1.92
C ALA A 172 0.00 2.65 -2.61
N GLY A 173 -0.78 3.11 -3.59
CA GLY A 173 -1.61 2.26 -4.42
C GLY A 173 -0.81 1.26 -5.26
N ILE A 174 0.27 1.69 -5.92
CA ILE A 174 1.20 0.80 -6.65
C ILE A 174 1.77 -0.24 -5.70
N TRP A 175 2.16 0.17 -4.50
CA TRP A 175 2.65 -0.75 -3.49
C TRP A 175 1.59 -1.79 -3.09
N GLY A 176 0.34 -1.37 -2.91
CA GLY A 176 -0.79 -2.29 -2.71
C GLY A 176 -0.93 -3.33 -3.83
N ALA A 177 -0.78 -2.92 -5.09
CA ALA A 177 -0.78 -3.86 -6.23
C ALA A 177 0.35 -4.90 -6.14
N ILE A 178 1.56 -4.50 -5.73
CA ILE A 178 2.70 -5.40 -5.58
C ILE A 178 2.49 -6.38 -4.42
N MET A 179 1.96 -5.92 -3.28
CA MET A 179 1.61 -6.79 -2.16
C MET A 179 0.58 -7.86 -2.55
N ASN A 180 -0.39 -7.49 -3.38
CA ASN A 180 -1.36 -8.43 -3.93
C ASN A 180 -0.67 -9.49 -4.82
N ILE A 181 0.19 -9.08 -5.76
CA ILE A 181 0.95 -10.02 -6.61
C ILE A 181 1.80 -10.96 -5.76
N PHE A 182 2.51 -10.42 -4.77
CA PHE A 182 3.34 -11.22 -3.87
C PHE A 182 2.51 -12.23 -3.09
N GLY A 183 1.38 -11.81 -2.49
CA GLY A 183 0.49 -12.71 -1.76
C GLY A 183 -0.09 -13.83 -2.64
N ILE A 184 -0.52 -13.48 -3.87
CA ILE A 184 -1.01 -14.47 -4.83
C ILE A 184 0.09 -15.45 -5.23
N THR A 185 1.26 -14.96 -5.63
CA THR A 185 2.37 -15.83 -6.09
C THR A 185 2.92 -16.70 -4.96
N LEU A 186 2.99 -16.18 -3.74
CA LEU A 186 3.33 -16.96 -2.55
C LEU A 186 2.32 -18.08 -2.27
N SER A 187 1.03 -17.87 -2.56
CA SER A 187 0.00 -18.92 -2.50
C SER A 187 0.13 -20.00 -3.59
N ILE A 188 0.81 -19.69 -4.69
CA ILE A 188 1.13 -20.66 -5.75
C ILE A 188 2.33 -21.49 -5.30
N TYR A 189 3.29 -20.87 -4.64
CA TYR A 189 4.47 -21.56 -4.13
C TYR A 189 4.19 -22.43 -2.89
N THR A 190 3.29 -21.96 -2.00
CA THR A 190 2.96 -22.58 -0.71
C THR A 190 1.55 -23.17 -0.70
N ASN A 191 1.37 -24.38 -0.16
CA ASN A 191 0.03 -24.96 -0.01
C ASN A 191 -0.78 -24.32 1.14
N ASN A 192 -0.11 -23.54 2.00
CA ASN A 192 -0.70 -22.92 3.18
C ASN A 192 -1.31 -21.54 2.86
N ARG A 193 -2.63 -21.45 2.96
CA ARG A 193 -3.40 -20.22 2.72
C ARG A 193 -3.02 -19.11 3.71
N ILE A 194 -2.84 -19.45 4.98
CA ILE A 194 -2.53 -18.48 6.03
C ILE A 194 -1.18 -17.81 5.73
N LEU A 195 -0.16 -18.61 5.39
CA LEU A 195 1.17 -18.10 5.06
C LEU A 195 1.13 -17.14 3.86
N ALA A 196 0.32 -17.44 2.83
CA ALA A 196 0.16 -16.56 1.69
C ALA A 196 -0.50 -15.22 2.04
N MET A 197 -1.43 -15.21 3.01
CA MET A 197 -2.09 -13.98 3.47
C MET A 197 -1.18 -13.10 4.32
N ILE A 198 -0.48 -13.69 5.29
CA ILE A 198 0.36 -12.94 6.22
C ILE A 198 1.76 -12.67 5.66
N GLY A 199 2.16 -13.36 4.58
CA GLY A 199 3.48 -13.28 3.98
C GLY A 199 3.93 -11.86 3.62
N PRO A 200 3.13 -11.07 2.86
CA PRO A 200 3.46 -9.66 2.58
C PRO A 200 3.73 -8.82 3.83
N PHE A 201 2.92 -9.03 4.87
CA PHE A 201 3.07 -8.34 6.16
C PHE A 201 4.36 -8.77 6.88
N ILE A 202 4.59 -10.08 7.04
CA ILE A 202 5.80 -10.62 7.67
C ILE A 202 7.05 -10.13 6.95
N PHE A 203 7.04 -10.10 5.62
CA PHE A 203 8.19 -9.67 4.84
C PHE A 203 8.48 -8.17 5.03
N GLN A 204 7.44 -7.33 5.14
CA GLN A 204 7.62 -5.93 5.51
C GLN A 204 8.24 -5.79 6.91
N ILE A 205 7.75 -6.54 7.92
CA ILE A 205 8.33 -6.54 9.27
C ILE A 205 9.80 -6.97 9.24
N LEU A 206 10.13 -8.01 8.47
CA LEU A 206 11.50 -8.49 8.33
C LEU A 206 12.42 -7.41 7.73
N LEU A 207 11.97 -6.68 6.70
CA LEU A 207 12.72 -5.55 6.14
C LEU A 207 12.93 -4.42 7.15
N ILE A 208 11.93 -4.13 7.99
CA ILE A 208 12.06 -3.14 9.07
C ILE A 208 13.15 -3.58 10.06
N ILE A 209 13.13 -4.84 10.50
CA ILE A 209 14.13 -5.37 11.43
C ILE A 209 15.54 -5.30 10.82
N LEU A 210 15.72 -5.83 9.61
CA LEU A 210 17.03 -5.85 8.93
C LEU A 210 17.60 -4.45 8.71
N THR A 211 16.74 -3.50 8.40
CA THR A 211 17.13 -2.12 8.18
C THR A 211 17.62 -1.46 9.46
N ASN A 212 16.96 -1.71 10.60
CA ASN A 212 17.36 -1.15 11.89
C ASN A 212 18.67 -1.77 12.44
N LEU A 213 19.11 -2.92 11.91
CA LEU A 213 20.39 -3.53 12.26
C LEU A 213 21.57 -2.93 11.47
N SER A 214 21.31 -2.20 10.39
CA SER A 214 22.32 -1.71 9.45
C SER A 214 22.40 -0.19 9.47
N TYR A 215 23.60 0.39 9.54
CA TYR A 215 23.78 1.85 9.51
C TYR A 215 23.38 2.48 8.16
N LYS A 216 23.53 1.73 7.06
CA LYS A 216 23.09 2.12 5.71
C LYS A 216 22.45 0.92 4.99
N PRO A 217 21.12 0.80 4.99
CA PRO A 217 20.44 -0.31 4.34
C PRO A 217 20.46 -0.17 2.80
N TYR A 218 20.75 -1.27 2.08
CA TYR A 218 20.62 -1.30 0.62
C TYR A 218 19.17 -1.40 0.13
N VAL A 219 18.27 -1.86 1.00
CA VAL A 219 16.84 -2.05 0.73
C VAL A 219 16.09 -1.40 1.88
N VAL A 220 15.09 -0.58 1.57
CA VAL A 220 14.34 0.18 2.58
C VAL A 220 12.93 -0.38 2.70
N PRO A 221 12.39 -0.54 3.92
CA PRO A 221 11.05 -1.07 4.10
C PRO A 221 10.01 -0.08 3.55
N PRO A 222 8.88 -0.58 3.02
CA PRO A 222 7.87 0.25 2.37
C PRO A 222 7.34 1.40 3.20
N ILE A 223 7.13 1.12 4.50
CA ILE A 223 6.67 2.12 5.45
C ILE A 223 7.55 3.37 5.47
N TYR A 224 8.86 3.29 5.19
CA TYR A 224 9.76 4.45 5.26
C TYR A 224 9.75 5.31 3.99
N PHE A 225 9.40 4.77 2.82
CA PHE A 225 9.34 5.58 1.59
C PHE A 225 7.90 5.97 1.19
N LEU A 226 6.90 5.31 1.77
CA LEU A 226 5.49 5.67 1.59
C LEU A 226 5.07 6.85 2.48
N THR A 227 5.86 7.20 3.49
CA THR A 227 5.66 8.45 4.24
C THR A 227 6.22 9.63 3.44
N GLY A 228 5.41 10.67 3.31
CA GLY A 228 5.77 11.92 2.66
C GLY A 228 6.75 12.79 3.45
N ARG A 229 7.05 12.38 4.70
CA ARG A 229 8.07 12.96 5.58
C ARG A 229 8.88 11.81 6.15
N THR A 230 10.20 11.86 6.00
CA THR A 230 11.10 10.92 6.65
C THR A 230 11.97 11.72 7.63
N GLU A 231 11.69 11.60 8.92
CA GLU A 231 12.53 12.20 9.97
C GLU A 231 13.78 11.36 10.24
N PHE A 232 13.77 10.09 9.82
CA PHE A 232 14.75 9.09 10.27
C PHE A 232 15.62 8.50 9.17
N MET A 233 15.40 8.83 7.89
CA MET A 233 16.16 8.20 6.81
C MET A 233 16.27 9.09 5.57
N TYR A 234 17.48 9.16 5.02
CA TYR A 234 17.73 9.72 3.70
C TYR A 234 16.82 9.01 2.69
N PHE A 235 16.01 9.79 1.99
CA PHE A 235 15.21 9.35 0.85
C PHE A 235 16.17 9.12 -0.31
N GLU A 236 16.82 7.97 -0.30
CA GLU A 236 17.66 7.54 -1.39
C GLU A 236 16.80 6.80 -2.41
N PHE A 237 16.82 7.30 -3.66
CA PHE A 237 16.05 6.71 -4.76
C PHE A 237 16.45 5.25 -5.01
N LEU A 238 17.75 4.93 -4.86
CA LEU A 238 18.29 3.61 -5.17
C LEU A 238 17.74 2.50 -4.25
N PRO A 239 17.78 2.60 -2.91
CA PRO A 239 17.17 1.59 -2.04
C PRO A 239 15.68 1.35 -2.28
N ILE A 240 14.92 2.38 -2.63
CA ILE A 240 13.50 2.24 -2.98
C ILE A 240 13.37 1.35 -4.21
N VAL A 241 14.07 1.68 -5.30
CA VAL A 241 14.06 0.89 -6.54
C VAL A 241 14.49 -0.56 -6.28
N LEU A 242 15.51 -0.77 -5.43
CA LEU A 242 15.94 -2.11 -5.02
C LEU A 242 14.85 -2.87 -4.26
N THR A 243 14.07 -2.21 -3.39
CA THR A 243 12.90 -2.82 -2.74
C THR A 243 11.85 -3.25 -3.76
N PHE A 244 11.53 -2.41 -4.75
CA PHE A 244 10.61 -2.80 -5.83
C PHE A 244 11.12 -4.02 -6.60
N ILE A 245 12.39 -4.02 -7.00
CA ILE A 245 13.03 -5.14 -7.70
C ILE A 245 12.99 -6.42 -6.85
N LEU A 246 13.26 -6.33 -5.55
CA LEU A 246 13.23 -7.46 -4.62
C LEU A 246 11.85 -8.12 -4.59
N PHE A 247 10.78 -7.36 -4.41
CA PHE A 247 9.43 -7.92 -4.37
C PHE A 247 8.97 -8.49 -5.71
N ILE A 248 9.31 -7.81 -6.82
CA ILE A 248 8.97 -8.30 -8.17
C ILE A 248 9.72 -9.60 -8.47
N SER A 249 11.04 -9.64 -8.20
CA SER A 249 11.86 -10.83 -8.44
C SER A 249 11.42 -12.02 -7.59
N LEU A 250 11.11 -11.80 -6.30
CA LEU A 250 10.55 -12.85 -5.43
C LEU A 250 9.19 -13.33 -5.94
N SER A 251 8.32 -12.43 -6.40
CA SER A 251 7.02 -12.79 -6.95
C SER A 251 7.15 -13.64 -8.21
N ILE A 252 8.07 -13.29 -9.11
CA ILE A 252 8.39 -14.07 -10.32
C ILE A 252 8.94 -15.44 -9.92
N TYR A 253 9.87 -15.49 -8.97
CA TYR A 253 10.44 -16.73 -8.46
C TYR A 253 9.37 -17.67 -7.91
N PHE A 254 8.49 -17.16 -7.03
CA PHE A 254 7.39 -17.94 -6.45
C PHE A 254 6.38 -18.40 -7.50
N TYR A 255 6.10 -17.57 -8.50
CA TYR A 255 5.26 -17.96 -9.62
C TYR A 255 5.87 -19.13 -10.41
N ILE A 256 7.12 -19.01 -10.87
CA ILE A 256 7.78 -20.04 -11.68
C ILE A 256 7.92 -21.36 -10.90
N ARG A 257 8.43 -21.29 -9.66
CA ARG A 257 8.61 -22.48 -8.82
C ARG A 257 7.29 -23.10 -8.40
N GLY A 258 6.29 -22.29 -8.11
CA GLY A 258 4.95 -22.76 -7.76
C GLY A 258 4.29 -23.46 -8.93
N MET A 259 4.35 -22.89 -10.14
CA MET A 259 3.76 -23.50 -11.35
C MET A 259 4.40 -24.84 -11.70
N ARG A 260 5.73 -24.99 -11.59
CA ARG A 260 6.41 -26.27 -11.85
C ARG A 260 5.96 -27.41 -10.95
N LYS A 261 5.50 -27.13 -9.72
CA LYS A 261 4.94 -28.17 -8.85
C LYS A 261 3.65 -28.77 -9.43
N TYR A 262 2.83 -27.95 -10.06
CA TYR A 262 1.54 -28.37 -10.63
C TYR A 262 1.65 -29.04 -12.01
N GLU A 263 2.82 -28.99 -12.66
CA GLU A 263 3.07 -29.72 -13.92
C GLU A 263 3.58 -31.15 -13.68
N LEU A 264 4.03 -31.45 -12.46
CA LEU A 264 4.58 -32.75 -12.06
C LEU A 264 3.56 -33.63 -11.32
N ASP A 265 2.37 -33.09 -11.01
CA ASP A 265 1.19 -33.79 -10.47
C ASP A 265 0.17 -34.07 -11.59
#